data_AF-A0A3D2B3Z0-F1
#
_entry.id   AF-A0A3D2B3Z0-F1
#
_cell.length_a   1.000
_cell.length_b   1.000
_cell.length_c   1.000
_cell.angle_alpha   90.00
_cell.angle_beta   90.00
_cell.angle_gamma   90.00
#
_symmetry.space_group_name_H-M   'P 1'
#
loop_
_entity.id
_entity.type
_entity.pdbx_description
1 polymer ?
#
loop_
_entity_poly.entity_id
_entity_poly.type
_entity_poly.pdbx_seq_one_letter_code
_entity_poly.pdbx_strand_id
1 'polypeptide(L)'
;MKIACLGWGSLIWKSGPLPVAGEWKTDGPSLPVEFCRISDGGELATALCMNAPAVPVLWAWLNAETLNVACQALREREGIPEERCDGIGSLLTG
;
A
#
# COMPACT_ATOMS: atom_id res chain seq x y z
N MET A 1 -11.31 -15.18 1.13
CA MET A 1 -11.01 -14.21 0.05
C MET A 1 -9.50 -14.15 -0.12
N LYS A 2 -8.97 -13.89 -1.32
CA LYS A 2 -7.53 -13.63 -1.51
C LYS A 2 -7.31 -12.13 -1.57
N ILE A 3 -6.51 -11.57 -0.66
CA ILE A 3 -6.26 -10.12 -0.56
C ILE A 3 -4.77 -9.88 -0.67
N ALA A 4 -4.37 -9.14 -1.69
CA ALA A 4 -3.00 -8.69 -1.87
C ALA A 4 -2.86 -7.23 -1.45
N CYS A 5 -1.75 -6.89 -0.80
CA CYS A 5 -1.33 -5.51 -0.55
C CYS A 5 -0.26 -5.13 -1.56
N LEU A 6 -0.33 -3.92 -2.12
CA LEU A 6 0.69 -3.35 -3.00
C LEU A 6 1.63 -2.45 -2.18
N GLY A 7 2.92 -2.44 -2.51
CA GLY A 7 3.93 -1.68 -1.79
C GLY A 7 5.10 -1.25 -2.66
N TRP A 8 5.65 -0.07 -2.37
CA TRP A 8 6.75 0.57 -3.12
C TRP A 8 7.67 1.40 -2.20
N GLY A 9 7.64 1.15 -0.90
CA GLY A 9 8.40 1.92 0.07
C GLY A 9 8.57 1.15 1.37
N SER A 10 8.59 1.87 2.48
CA SER A 10 8.90 1.30 3.80
C SER A 10 8.04 0.13 4.22
N LEU A 11 6.86 -0.05 3.61
CA LEU A 11 5.98 -1.19 3.83
C LEU A 11 6.66 -2.54 3.55
N ILE A 12 7.60 -2.56 2.60
CA ILE A 12 8.27 -3.78 2.12
C ILE A 12 9.23 -4.35 3.18
N TRP A 13 10.04 -3.50 3.83
CA TRP A 13 11.04 -3.92 4.82
C TRP A 13 10.62 -3.65 6.28
N LYS A 14 9.53 -2.90 6.48
CA LYS A 14 8.99 -2.53 7.79
C LYS A 14 7.47 -2.60 7.76
N SER A 15 6.94 -3.82 7.69
CA SER A 15 5.50 -4.07 7.59
C SER A 15 4.74 -3.80 8.91
N GLY A 16 5.41 -3.82 10.06
CA GLY A 16 4.79 -3.49 11.34
C GLY A 16 3.59 -4.40 11.64
N PRO A 17 2.41 -3.86 12.00
CA PRO A 17 1.23 -4.66 12.34
C PRO A 17 0.50 -5.24 11.11
N LEU A 18 0.90 -4.88 9.88
CA LEU A 18 0.27 -5.41 8.67
C LEU A 18 0.49 -6.94 8.59
N PRO A 19 -0.57 -7.77 8.51
CA PRO A 19 -0.46 -9.23 8.55
C PRO A 19 0.00 -9.79 7.20
N VAL A 20 1.23 -9.46 6.79
CA VAL A 20 1.84 -9.96 5.56
C VAL A 20 2.06 -11.47 5.65
N ALA A 21 1.52 -12.20 4.67
CA ALA A 21 1.60 -13.65 4.56
C ALA A 21 2.65 -14.05 3.52
N GLY A 22 3.90 -14.17 3.97
CA GLY A 22 5.04 -14.59 3.15
C GLY A 22 5.85 -13.42 2.59
N GLU A 23 6.50 -13.66 1.45
CA GLU A 23 7.41 -12.69 0.83
C GLU A 23 6.69 -11.71 -0.09
N TRP A 24 7.23 -10.50 -0.17
CA TRP A 24 6.91 -9.55 -1.22
C TRP A 24 7.39 -10.07 -2.57
N LYS A 25 6.48 -10.13 -3.53
CA LYS A 25 6.69 -10.58 -4.90
C LYS A 25 6.98 -9.40 -5.82
N THR A 26 7.88 -9.61 -6.77
CA THR A 26 8.41 -8.57 -7.67
C THR A 26 7.72 -8.51 -9.03
N ASP A 27 6.77 -9.41 -9.28
CA ASP A 27 5.98 -9.52 -10.51
C ASP A 27 4.62 -8.81 -10.39
N GLY A 28 4.55 -7.74 -9.58
CA GLY A 28 3.33 -6.96 -9.39
C GLY A 28 2.96 -6.08 -10.58
N PRO A 29 1.77 -5.45 -10.53
CA PRO A 29 1.34 -4.53 -11.58
C PRO A 29 2.27 -3.32 -11.68
N SER A 30 2.26 -2.64 -12.82
CA SER A 30 2.91 -1.34 -12.96
C SER A 30 1.96 -0.22 -12.58
N LEU A 31 2.37 0.66 -11.66
CA LEU A 31 1.60 1.82 -11.20
C LEU A 31 2.42 3.11 -11.34
N PRO A 32 1.78 4.27 -11.57
CA PRO A 32 2.49 5.53 -11.75
C PRO A 32 2.85 6.14 -10.38
N VAL A 33 3.82 5.54 -9.71
CA VAL A 33 4.33 5.96 -8.39
C VAL A 33 5.48 6.95 -8.59
N GLU A 34 5.40 8.14 -8.00
CA GLU A 34 6.41 9.19 -8.12
C GLU A 34 6.63 9.94 -6.81
N PHE A 35 7.83 10.47 -6.61
CA PHE A 35 8.18 11.42 -5.57
C PHE A 35 7.53 12.80 -5.82
N CYS A 36 6.23 12.90 -5.58
CA CYS A 36 5.43 14.09 -5.92
C CYS A 36 4.73 14.76 -4.73
N ARG A 37 4.99 14.33 -3.49
CA ARG A 37 4.47 14.98 -2.29
C ARG A 37 5.54 15.13 -1.21
N ILE A 38 5.27 16.01 -0.25
CA ILE A 38 6.07 16.13 0.98
C ILE A 38 5.37 15.36 2.10
N SER A 39 6.14 14.60 2.89
CA SER A 39 5.66 13.89 4.09
C SER A 39 5.38 14.89 5.22
N ASP A 40 4.74 14.42 6.30
CA ASP A 40 4.57 15.23 7.51
C ASP A 40 5.91 15.56 8.19
N GLY A 41 6.97 14.78 7.90
CA GLY A 41 8.34 15.03 8.36
C GLY A 41 9.12 16.03 7.50
N GLY A 42 8.54 16.51 6.39
CA GLY A 42 9.18 17.45 5.47
C GLY A 42 10.06 16.82 4.40
N GLU A 43 10.12 15.48 4.33
CA GLU A 43 10.86 14.78 3.29
C GLU A 43 10.04 14.57 2.02
N LEU A 44 10.72 14.46 0.89
CA LEU A 44 10.11 14.05 -0.37
C LEU A 44 9.61 12.59 -0.27
N ALA A 45 8.34 12.37 -0.62
CA ALA A 45 7.68 11.08 -0.47
C ALA A 45 6.94 10.65 -1.75
N THR A 46 6.81 9.34 -1.93
CA THR A 46 6.12 8.73 -3.07
C THR A 46 4.60 8.82 -2.92
N ALA A 47 3.89 9.04 -4.02
CA ALA A 47 2.45 8.89 -4.16
C ALA A 47 2.07 8.45 -5.58
N LEU A 48 0.80 8.07 -5.79
CA LEU A 48 0.28 7.85 -7.14
C LEU A 48 0.16 9.20 -7.86
N CYS A 49 0.80 9.32 -9.01
CA CYS A 49 0.85 10.52 -9.83
C CYS A 49 0.45 10.14 -11.27
N MET A 50 -0.79 10.40 -11.69
CA MET A 50 -1.33 9.88 -12.96
C MET A 50 -0.49 10.18 -14.22
N ASN A 51 0.34 11.22 -14.19
CA ASN A 51 1.19 11.63 -15.32
C ASN A 51 2.62 11.06 -15.24
N ALA A 52 2.94 10.30 -14.19
CA ALA A 52 4.25 9.67 -14.03
C ALA A 52 4.35 8.37 -14.84
N PRO A 53 5.55 7.98 -15.30
CA PRO A 53 5.77 6.66 -15.87
C PRO A 53 5.36 5.55 -14.89
N ALA A 54 4.73 4.50 -15.39
CA ALA A 54 4.39 3.35 -14.57
C ALA A 54 5.64 2.55 -14.23
N VAL A 55 5.80 2.20 -12.95
CA VAL A 55 6.90 1.37 -12.43
C VAL A 55 6.32 0.11 -11.77
N PRO A 56 7.00 -1.04 -11.86
CA PRO A 56 6.55 -2.25 -11.19
C PRO A 56 6.50 -2.04 -9.68
N VAL A 57 5.36 -2.32 -9.05
CA VAL A 57 5.23 -2.33 -7.59
C VAL A 57 5.33 -3.75 -7.06
N LEU A 58 5.74 -3.90 -5.80
CA LEU A 58 5.75 -5.20 -5.16
C LEU A 58 4.36 -5.49 -4.59
N TRP A 59 4.07 -6.76 -4.38
CA TRP A 59 2.84 -7.19 -3.75
C TRP A 59 3.06 -8.34 -2.78
N ALA A 60 2.23 -8.46 -1.76
CA ALA A 60 2.24 -9.59 -0.84
C ALA A 60 0.83 -9.99 -0.45
N TRP A 61 0.60 -11.29 -0.20
CA TRP A 61 -0.67 -11.74 0.38
C TRP A 61 -0.82 -11.20 1.80
N LEU A 62 -2.05 -10.93 2.21
CA LEU A 62 -2.40 -10.62 3.59
C LEU A 62 -3.12 -11.81 4.23
N ASN A 63 -2.76 -12.14 5.47
CA ASN A 63 -3.52 -13.03 6.33
C ASN A 63 -4.70 -12.27 6.95
N ALA A 64 -5.69 -11.92 6.12
CA ALA A 64 -6.89 -11.20 6.52
C ALA A 64 -8.13 -11.86 5.92
N GLU A 65 -9.18 -12.03 6.74
CA GLU A 65 -10.39 -12.73 6.31
C GLU A 65 -11.28 -11.88 5.39
N THR A 66 -11.25 -10.56 5.57
CA THR A 66 -12.08 -9.60 4.82
C THR A 66 -11.28 -8.40 4.35
N LEU A 67 -11.74 -7.75 3.28
CA LEU A 67 -11.13 -6.51 2.78
C LEU A 67 -11.13 -5.40 3.85
N ASN A 68 -12.19 -5.31 4.67
CA ASN A 68 -12.24 -4.34 5.75
C ASN A 68 -11.11 -4.56 6.76
N VAL A 69 -10.89 -5.80 7.22
CA VAL A 69 -9.80 -6.14 8.14
C VAL A 69 -8.43 -5.79 7.54
N ALA A 70 -8.23 -6.09 6.25
CA ALA A 70 -7.00 -5.72 5.54
C ALA A 70 -6.79 -4.20 5.47
N CYS A 71 -7.83 -3.44 5.12
CA CYS A 71 -7.78 -1.97 5.06
C CYS A 71 -7.49 -1.35 6.43
N GLN A 72 -8.09 -1.88 7.50
CA GLN A 72 -7.85 -1.41 8.86
C GLN A 72 -6.41 -1.67 9.31
N ALA A 73 -5.87 -2.86 9.05
CA ALA A 73 -4.47 -3.17 9.37
C ALA A 73 -3.48 -2.28 8.59
N LEU A 74 -3.76 -1.99 7.31
CA LEU A 74 -2.94 -1.06 6.52
C LEU A 74 -3.06 0.38 7.03
N ARG A 75 -4.26 0.81 7.41
CA ARG A 75 -4.51 2.13 8.03
C ARG A 75 -3.72 2.30 9.32
N GLU A 76 -3.78 1.32 10.21
CA GLU A 76 -3.01 1.32 11.47
C GLU A 76 -1.51 1.42 11.20
N ARG A 77 -1.02 0.62 10.24
CA ARG A 77 0.39 0.65 9.84
C ARG A 77 0.81 2.00 9.29
N GLU A 78 -0.01 2.63 8.45
CA GLU A 78 0.31 3.90 7.78
C GLU A 78 0.02 5.11 8.67
N GLY A 79 -0.54 4.92 9.87
CA GLY A 79 -0.87 6.00 10.80
C GLY A 79 -1.99 6.92 10.27
N ILE A 80 -2.93 6.37 9.50
CA ILE A 80 -4.00 7.16 8.87
C ILE A 80 -5.14 7.38 9.89
N PRO A 81 -5.47 8.63 10.28
CA PRO A 81 -6.53 8.92 11.25
C PRO A 81 -7.88 8.42 10.80
N GLU A 82 -8.76 7.95 11.70
CA GLU A 82 -10.05 7.30 11.36
C GLU A 82 -10.96 8.17 10.48
N GLU A 83 -10.98 9.48 10.71
CA GLU A 83 -11.75 10.46 9.92
C GLU A 83 -11.31 10.58 8.44
N ARG A 84 -10.10 10.13 8.07
CA ARG A 84 -9.58 10.28 6.71
C ARG A 84 -10.07 9.21 5.73
N CYS A 85 -11.04 9.52 4.87
CA CYS A 85 -11.64 8.51 3.98
C CYS A 85 -10.85 8.20 2.68
N ASP A 86 -9.84 8.99 2.33
CA ASP A 86 -9.09 8.90 1.06
C ASP A 86 -7.69 8.26 1.20
N GLY A 87 -7.34 7.76 2.39
CA GLY A 87 -6.01 7.25 2.70
C GLY A 87 -5.74 5.79 2.26
N ILE A 88 -6.79 5.02 1.95
CA ILE A 88 -6.68 3.61 1.56
C ILE A 88 -7.52 3.37 0.30
N GLY A 89 -6.89 2.84 -0.75
CA GLY A 89 -7.57 2.40 -1.97
C GLY A 89 -7.80 0.89 -1.98
N SER A 90 -8.86 0.43 -2.66
CA SER A 90 -9.08 -0.99 -2.92
C SER A 90 -9.57 -1.23 -4.35
N LEU A 91 -9.16 -2.35 -4.93
CA LEU A 91 -9.59 -2.81 -6.26
C LEU A 91 -10.16 -4.22 -6.13
N LEU A 92 -11.43 -4.38 -6.48
CA LEU A 92 -12.07 -5.69 -6.55
C LEU A 92 -11.91 -6.23 -7.96
N THR A 93 -11.34 -7.43 -8.08
CA THR A 93 -11.23 -8.18 -9.33
C THR A 93 -12.12 -9.42 -9.24
N GLY A 94 -12.83 -9.71 -10.32
CA GLY A 94 -13.74 -10.86 -10.44
C GLY A 94 -13.06 -12.13 -10.90
#